data_AF-A0A9D7H3S4-F1
#
_entry.id   AF-A0A9D7H3S4-F1
#
_cell.length_a   1.000
_cell.length_b   1.000
_cell.length_c   1.000
_cell.angle_alpha   90.00
_cell.angle_beta   90.00
_cell.angle_gamma   90.00
#
_symmetry.space_group_name_H-M   'P 1'
#
loop_
_entity.id
_entity.type
_entity.pdbx_description
1 polymer ?
#
loop_
_entity_poly.entity_id
_entity_poly.type
_entity_poly.pdbx_seq_one_letter_code
_entity_poly.pdbx_strand_id
1 'polypeptide(L)'
;MHRAAWLPLFFGIVLGACGTDARGIDSCRRIEESRCRRATACGVDLGFYRFVGAGETAAVEGCIRYYREACLHGLVAEDPGPTQVQACVDAINVGTCDVVKAPETTAACGWLVPPAPAPAPTADATVAATDAGTDSP
;
A
#
# COMPACT_ATOMS: atom_id res chain seq x y z
N MET A 1 45.96 -0.59 -34.00
CA MET A 1 46.11 -2.01 -34.41
C MET A 1 45.32 -2.87 -33.45
N HIS A 2 44.16 -3.39 -33.92
CA HIS A 2 43.41 -4.59 -33.47
C HIS A 2 42.83 -4.61 -32.03
N ARG A 3 41.57 -4.97 -31.69
CA ARG A 3 40.31 -5.49 -32.30
C ARG A 3 39.26 -5.44 -31.14
N ALA A 4 38.04 -4.90 -31.23
CA ALA A 4 36.79 -5.40 -31.82
C ALA A 4 36.12 -6.63 -31.12
N ALA A 5 34.77 -6.62 -31.09
CA ALA A 5 33.75 -7.62 -30.69
C ALA A 5 33.23 -7.48 -29.23
N TRP A 6 31.99 -7.09 -28.90
CA TRP A 6 30.64 -7.34 -29.46
C TRP A 6 30.28 -8.83 -29.55
N LEU A 7 29.49 -9.34 -28.58
CA LEU A 7 28.26 -10.06 -28.89
C LEU A 7 27.21 -9.91 -27.78
N PRO A 8 25.93 -9.76 -28.16
CA PRO A 8 24.77 -9.48 -27.32
C PRO A 8 24.09 -10.78 -26.85
N LEU A 9 23.32 -10.76 -25.76
CA LEU A 9 22.09 -11.55 -25.65
C LEU A 9 21.30 -11.21 -24.37
N PHE A 10 20.11 -10.66 -24.57
CA PHE A 10 18.88 -10.97 -23.83
C PHE A 10 19.01 -11.25 -22.32
N PHE A 11 18.81 -10.22 -21.49
CA PHE A 11 18.07 -10.46 -20.25
C PHE A 11 16.64 -10.00 -20.49
N GLY A 12 15.76 -10.99 -20.54
CA GLY A 12 14.40 -10.90 -21.06
C GLY A 12 13.59 -9.76 -20.45
N ILE A 13 12.76 -9.20 -21.33
CA ILE A 13 11.62 -8.36 -20.98
C ILE A 13 10.76 -9.14 -19.98
N VAL A 14 10.89 -8.82 -18.69
CA VAL A 14 9.93 -9.21 -17.67
C VAL A 14 8.77 -8.22 -17.79
N LEU A 15 7.80 -8.50 -18.67
CA LEU A 15 6.46 -7.92 -18.58
C LEU A 15 5.70 -8.63 -17.45
N GLY A 16 6.25 -8.54 -16.24
CA GLY A 16 5.59 -8.95 -15.02
C GLY A 16 4.69 -7.80 -14.57
N ALA A 17 3.40 -8.08 -14.43
CA ALA A 17 2.35 -7.15 -14.07
C ALA A 17 2.64 -6.42 -12.73
N CYS A 18 3.32 -5.28 -12.78
CA CYS A 18 3.11 -4.22 -11.81
C CYS A 18 1.70 -3.68 -12.09
N GLY A 19 0.70 -4.15 -11.34
CA GLY A 19 -0.68 -3.67 -11.48
C GLY A 19 -0.70 -2.15 -11.45
N THR A 20 -1.20 -1.52 -12.51
CA THR A 20 -1.22 -0.07 -12.70
C THR A 20 -2.29 0.63 -11.86
N ASP A 21 -2.92 -0.10 -10.94
CA ASP A 21 -4.09 0.34 -10.18
C ASP A 21 -3.73 0.90 -8.81
N ALA A 22 -2.46 1.12 -8.50
CA ALA A 22 -2.07 1.85 -7.30
C ALA A 22 -2.63 3.28 -7.38
N ARG A 23 -3.70 3.55 -6.61
CA ARG A 23 -4.32 4.87 -6.47
C ARG A 23 -3.90 5.50 -5.15
N GLY A 24 -3.88 6.83 -5.11
CA GLY A 24 -3.68 7.58 -3.87
C GLY A 24 -2.33 7.37 -3.19
N ILE A 25 -1.27 7.04 -3.94
CA ILE A 25 0.10 6.87 -3.40
C ILE A 25 0.54 8.11 -2.60
N ASP A 26 0.35 9.31 -3.16
CA ASP A 26 0.76 10.55 -2.52
C ASP A 26 -0.12 10.89 -1.31
N SER A 27 -1.40 10.54 -1.36
CA SER A 27 -2.33 10.69 -0.25
C SER A 27 -1.96 9.78 0.92
N CYS A 28 -1.66 8.51 0.65
CA CYS A 28 -1.10 7.56 1.62
C CYS A 28 0.17 8.13 2.27
N ARG A 29 1.13 8.61 1.46
CA ARG A 29 2.39 9.16 1.98
C ARG A 29 2.17 10.34 2.92
N ARG A 30 1.29 11.28 2.57
CA ARG A 30 1.00 12.45 3.42
C ARG A 30 0.38 12.06 4.75
N ILE A 31 -0.57 11.12 4.72
CA ILE A 31 -1.23 10.62 5.93
C ILE A 31 -0.21 9.90 6.81
N GLU A 32 0.54 8.95 6.25
CA GLU A 32 1.50 8.16 7.02
C GLU A 32 2.67 8.99 7.54
N GLU A 33 3.13 10.00 6.78
CA GLU A 33 4.13 10.94 7.26
C GLU A 33 3.63 11.70 8.51
N SER A 34 2.40 12.20 8.48
CA SER A 34 1.81 12.89 9.64
C SER A 34 1.68 11.96 10.86
N ARG A 35 1.33 10.69 10.65
CA ARG A 35 1.27 9.68 11.72
C ARG A 35 2.66 9.38 12.28
N CYS A 36 3.65 9.14 11.42
CA CYS A 36 5.03 8.89 11.83
C CYS A 36 5.60 10.03 12.68
N ARG A 37 5.34 11.29 12.29
CA ARG A 37 5.83 12.47 13.03
C ARG A 37 5.20 12.61 14.42
N ARG A 38 3.99 12.08 14.63
CA ARG A 38 3.28 12.13 15.93
C ARG A 38 3.42 10.88 16.77
N ALA A 39 3.78 9.76 16.18
CA ALA A 39 3.71 8.44 16.79
C ALA A 39 4.45 8.36 18.13
N THR A 40 5.67 8.90 18.22
CA THR A 40 6.51 8.83 19.43
C THR A 40 5.89 9.57 20.63
N ALA A 41 5.38 10.79 20.40
CA ALA A 41 4.63 11.56 21.40
C ALA A 41 3.35 10.84 21.87
N CYS A 42 2.84 9.90 21.06
CA CYS A 42 1.68 9.08 21.36
C CYS A 42 1.98 7.69 21.92
N GLY A 43 3.25 7.44 22.30
CA GLY A 43 3.71 6.16 22.83
C GLY A 43 3.63 5.01 21.83
N VAL A 44 3.57 5.32 20.53
CA VAL A 44 3.68 4.32 19.48
C VAL A 44 5.15 4.02 19.26
N ASP A 45 5.53 2.76 19.48
CA ASP A 45 6.88 2.32 19.21
C ASP A 45 7.09 2.21 17.69
N LEU A 46 8.00 3.04 17.17
CA LEU A 46 8.43 3.04 15.77
C LEU A 46 9.60 2.09 15.52
N GLY A 47 9.99 1.30 16.52
CA GLY A 47 11.04 0.31 16.50
C GLY A 47 10.76 -0.83 15.54
N PHE A 48 10.97 -0.61 14.24
CA PHE A 48 11.31 -1.70 13.35
C PHE A 48 12.67 -2.25 13.81
N TYR A 49 12.79 -3.58 13.92
CA TYR A 49 13.94 -4.35 14.44
C TYR A 49 15.34 -3.93 13.92
N ARG A 50 15.44 -3.05 12.91
CA ARG A 50 16.68 -2.52 12.35
C ARG A 50 17.19 -1.22 12.98
N PHE A 51 16.40 -0.54 13.82
CA PHE A 51 16.78 0.75 14.43
C PHE A 51 16.77 0.74 15.98
N VAL A 52 16.75 -0.42 16.62
CA VAL A 52 16.83 -0.54 18.08
C VAL A 52 18.08 0.18 18.58
N GLY A 53 17.90 1.23 19.38
CA GLY A 53 18.98 2.09 19.91
C GLY A 53 19.27 3.35 19.08
N ALA A 54 18.61 3.56 17.93
CA ALA A 54 18.63 4.84 17.24
C ALA A 54 17.69 5.83 17.96
N GLY A 55 18.13 7.06 18.18
CA GLY A 55 17.33 8.08 18.86
C GLY A 55 15.99 8.37 18.15
N GLU A 56 15.10 9.08 18.84
CA GLU A 56 13.72 9.34 18.39
C GLU A 56 13.61 9.82 16.93
N THR A 57 14.45 10.77 16.54
CA THR A 57 14.50 11.30 15.17
C THR A 57 14.76 10.21 14.13
N ALA A 58 15.67 9.28 14.40
CA ALA A 58 15.99 8.21 13.47
C ALA A 58 14.84 7.19 13.36
N ALA A 59 14.07 6.98 14.43
CA ALA A 59 12.88 6.15 14.41
C ALA A 59 11.77 6.77 13.53
N VAL A 60 11.53 8.08 13.66
CA VAL A 60 10.58 8.82 12.82
C VAL A 60 10.97 8.76 11.34
N GLU A 61 12.24 9.03 11.00
CA GLU A 61 12.71 8.94 9.61
C GLU A 61 12.66 7.50 9.06
N GLY A 62 12.89 6.51 9.93
CA GLY A 62 12.71 5.10 9.61
C GLY A 62 11.26 4.77 9.23
N CYS A 63 10.30 5.25 10.02
CA CYS A 63 8.87 5.12 9.76
C CYS A 63 8.47 5.78 8.42
N ILE A 64 8.92 7.02 8.18
CA ILE A 64 8.62 7.74 6.94
C ILE A 64 9.18 7.00 5.71
N ARG A 65 10.42 6.49 5.78
CA ARG A 65 11.00 5.70 4.69
C ARG A 65 10.24 4.41 4.44
N TYR A 66 9.84 3.70 5.50
CA TYR A 66 9.02 2.49 5.37
C TYR A 66 7.71 2.80 4.63
N TYR A 67 6.97 3.83 5.05
CA TYR A 67 5.71 4.17 4.38
C TYR A 67 5.88 4.78 3.00
N ARG A 68 7.03 5.40 2.68
CA ARG A 68 7.33 5.82 1.31
C ARG A 68 7.30 4.63 0.32
N GLU A 69 7.75 3.47 0.78
CA GLU A 69 7.75 2.20 0.02
C GLU A 69 6.41 1.49 0.13
N ALA A 70 5.85 1.32 1.34
CA ALA A 70 4.57 0.65 1.54
C ALA A 70 3.42 1.33 0.78
N CYS A 71 3.41 2.67 0.71
CA CYS A 71 2.41 3.41 -0.04
C CYS A 71 2.52 3.26 -1.56
N LEU A 72 3.56 2.61 -2.11
CA LEU A 72 3.61 2.28 -3.54
C LEU A 72 2.54 1.27 -3.95
N HIS A 73 1.95 0.56 -3.00
CA HIS A 73 0.77 -0.29 -3.22
C HIS A 73 -0.54 0.51 -3.30
N GLY A 74 -0.50 1.82 -3.07
CA GLY A 74 -1.68 2.68 -3.04
C GLY A 74 -2.49 2.57 -1.76
N LEU A 75 -3.62 3.28 -1.73
CA LEU A 75 -4.63 3.18 -0.69
C LEU A 75 -5.57 2.00 -0.99
N VAL A 76 -6.02 1.32 0.06
CA VAL A 76 -7.08 0.30 -0.05
C VAL A 76 -8.43 0.94 -0.36
N ALA A 77 -8.63 2.19 0.08
CA ALA A 77 -9.80 2.99 -0.21
C ALA A 77 -9.58 3.92 -1.42
N GLU A 78 -10.68 4.39 -1.99
CA GLU A 78 -10.64 5.41 -3.04
C GLU A 78 -10.04 6.72 -2.51
N ASP A 79 -9.22 7.39 -3.32
CA ASP A 79 -8.66 8.69 -2.95
C ASP A 79 -9.75 9.77 -3.10
N PRO A 80 -10.19 10.43 -2.02
CA PRO A 80 -11.26 11.42 -2.07
C PRO A 80 -10.80 12.76 -2.64
N GLY A 81 -9.52 12.89 -3.00
CA GLY A 81 -8.91 14.11 -3.51
C GLY A 81 -8.25 14.98 -2.43
N PRO A 82 -7.48 15.99 -2.86
CA PRO A 82 -6.50 16.67 -2.02
C PRO A 82 -7.10 17.40 -0.81
N THR A 83 -8.33 17.91 -0.92
CA THR A 83 -9.00 18.63 0.17
C THR A 83 -9.34 17.71 1.34
N GLN A 84 -9.92 16.54 1.06
CA GLN A 84 -10.29 15.58 2.10
C GLN A 84 -9.05 14.90 2.69
N VAL A 85 -8.03 14.66 1.87
CA VAL A 85 -6.71 14.20 2.34
C VAL A 85 -6.08 15.24 3.28
N GLN A 86 -6.11 16.53 2.93
CA GLN A 86 -5.58 17.57 3.82
C GLN A 86 -6.36 17.64 5.13
N ALA A 87 -7.70 17.56 5.09
CA ALA A 87 -8.50 17.54 6.31
C ALA A 87 -8.14 16.34 7.22
N CYS A 88 -7.86 15.17 6.64
CA CYS A 88 -7.39 14.01 7.39
C CYS A 88 -5.99 14.25 8.00
N VAL A 89 -5.05 14.78 7.21
CA VAL A 89 -3.70 15.16 7.69
C VAL A 89 -3.78 16.18 8.82
N ASP A 90 -4.67 17.17 8.73
CA ASP A 90 -4.87 18.17 9.78
C ASP A 90 -5.45 17.53 11.04
N ALA A 91 -6.45 16.66 10.91
CA ALA A 91 -7.01 15.91 12.03
C ALA A 91 -5.93 15.06 12.72
N ILE A 92 -5.03 14.44 11.95
CA ILE A 92 -3.86 13.76 12.51
C ILE A 92 -2.93 14.78 13.16
N ASN A 93 -2.60 15.92 12.58
CA ASN A 93 -1.64 16.86 13.17
C ASN A 93 -2.12 17.47 14.50
N VAL A 94 -3.40 17.79 14.64
CA VAL A 94 -3.95 18.49 15.82
C VAL A 94 -4.73 17.58 16.78
N GLY A 95 -5.10 16.38 16.36
CA GLY A 95 -6.00 15.49 17.12
C GLY A 95 -5.37 14.81 18.32
N THR A 96 -6.11 13.93 18.98
CA THR A 96 -5.58 13.10 20.08
C THR A 96 -4.68 11.98 19.55
N CYS A 97 -4.05 11.23 20.45
CA CYS A 97 -3.28 10.06 20.07
C CYS A 97 -4.13 8.90 19.54
N ASP A 98 -5.43 8.89 19.80
CA ASP A 98 -6.35 7.92 19.20
C ASP A 98 -6.46 8.15 17.69
N VAL A 99 -6.45 9.42 17.25
CA VAL A 99 -6.44 9.78 15.81
C VAL A 99 -5.15 9.34 15.12
N VAL A 100 -4.01 9.41 15.80
CA VAL A 100 -2.72 8.93 15.25
C VAL A 100 -2.76 7.41 15.04
N LYS A 101 -3.31 6.70 16.03
CA LYS A 101 -3.34 5.23 16.06
C LYS A 101 -4.36 4.66 15.08
N ALA A 102 -5.54 5.28 15.00
CA ALA A 102 -6.68 4.83 14.20
C ALA A 102 -7.36 6.02 13.49
N PRO A 103 -6.69 6.67 12.51
CA PRO A 103 -7.22 7.86 11.85
C PRO A 103 -8.60 7.63 11.25
N GLU A 104 -8.86 6.45 10.68
CA GLU A 104 -10.13 6.03 10.06
C GLU A 104 -11.34 6.10 11.00
N THR A 105 -11.13 6.18 12.31
CA THR A 105 -12.22 6.37 13.30
C THR A 105 -12.70 7.81 13.37
N THR A 106 -11.99 8.75 12.76
CA THR A 106 -12.36 10.16 12.70
C THR A 106 -13.13 10.48 11.43
N ALA A 107 -14.09 11.41 11.51
CA ALA A 107 -14.88 11.82 10.36
C ALA A 107 -14.02 12.33 9.18
N ALA A 108 -12.90 13.01 9.45
CA ALA A 108 -12.02 13.56 8.43
C ALA A 108 -11.25 12.50 7.63
N CYS A 109 -11.01 11.33 8.22
CA CYS A 109 -10.27 10.22 7.64
C CYS A 109 -11.14 8.97 7.43
N GLY A 110 -12.44 9.02 7.70
CA GLY A 110 -13.32 7.85 7.69
C GLY A 110 -13.45 7.18 6.32
N TRP A 111 -13.08 7.89 5.26
CA TRP A 111 -12.96 7.35 3.90
C TRP A 111 -11.81 6.32 3.76
N LEU A 112 -10.87 6.24 4.71
CA LEU A 112 -9.83 5.21 4.73
C LEU A 112 -10.37 3.81 5.04
N VAL A 113 -11.59 3.70 5.58
CA VAL A 113 -12.21 2.41 5.88
C VAL A 113 -12.46 1.66 4.56
N PRO A 114 -11.87 0.47 4.36
CA PRO A 114 -12.12 -0.33 3.17
C PRO A 114 -13.61 -0.68 3.04
N PRO A 115 -14.15 -0.72 1.81
CA PRO A 115 -15.49 -1.25 1.60
C PRO A 115 -15.57 -2.69 2.10
N ALA A 116 -16.74 -3.07 2.66
CA ALA A 116 -16.96 -4.43 3.11
C ALA A 116 -16.72 -5.43 1.95
N PRO A 117 -16.04 -6.56 2.21
CA PRO A 117 -15.78 -7.54 1.17
C PRO A 117 -17.10 -8.06 0.60
N ALA A 118 -17.14 -8.23 -0.72
CA ALA A 118 -18.28 -8.87 -1.37
C ALA A 118 -18.48 -10.29 -0.79
N PRO A 119 -19.73 -10.76 -0.62
CA PRO A 119 -19.99 -12.13 -0.17
C PRO A 119 -19.32 -13.13 -1.12
N ALA A 120 -18.70 -14.16 -0.54
CA ALA A 120 -18.04 -15.20 -1.33
C ALA A 120 -19.05 -15.86 -2.29
N PRO A 121 -18.66 -16.16 -3.54
CA PRO A 121 -19.53 -16.90 -4.44
C PRO A 121 -19.84 -18.26 -3.83
N THR A 122 -21.12 -18.58 -3.63
CA THR A 122 -21.55 -19.91 -3.25
C THR A 122 -21.20 -20.88 -4.37
N ALA A 123 -20.42 -21.91 -4.05
CA ALA A 123 -20.08 -22.98 -4.98
C ALA A 123 -21.32 -23.86 -5.24
N ASP A 124 -22.20 -23.40 -6.13
CA ASP A 124 -23.27 -24.21 -6.68
C ASP A 124 -23.38 -23.92 -8.19
N ALA A 125 -22.67 -24.73 -8.98
CA ALA A 125 -22.99 -25.02 -10.36
C ALA A 125 -22.26 -26.30 -10.80
N THR A 126 -23.02 -27.39 -10.77
CA THR A 126 -22.78 -28.69 -11.38
C THR A 126 -22.24 -28.55 -12.81
N VAL A 127 -21.00 -28.97 -13.08
CA VAL A 127 -20.55 -29.19 -14.46
C VAL A 127 -20.87 -30.64 -14.82
N ALA A 128 -22.09 -30.86 -15.30
CA ALA A 128 -22.42 -32.04 -16.09
C ALA A 128 -22.37 -31.62 -17.56
N ALA A 129 -21.30 -31.99 -18.28
CA ALA A 129 -21.31 -32.07 -19.73
C ALA A 129 -20.35 -33.18 -20.16
N THR A 130 -20.96 -34.20 -20.77
CA THR A 130 -20.44 -35.51 -21.16
C THR A 130 -19.50 -35.39 -22.37
N ASP A 131 -18.27 -35.87 -22.26
CA ASP A 131 -17.41 -36.14 -23.42
C ASP A 131 -17.92 -37.39 -24.14
N ALA A 132 -18.69 -37.19 -25.22
CA ALA A 132 -18.96 -38.23 -26.20
C ALA A 132 -17.84 -38.22 -27.25
N GLY A 133 -16.86 -39.10 -27.07
CA GLY A 133 -15.85 -39.39 -28.08
C GLY A 133 -16.51 -40.04 -29.31
N THR A 134 -16.25 -39.50 -30.49
CA THR A 134 -16.37 -40.25 -31.74
C THR A 134 -15.13 -39.99 -32.57
N ASP A 135 -14.29 -41.01 -32.60
CA ASP A 135 -13.06 -41.13 -33.38
C ASP A 135 -13.41 -41.87 -34.67
N SER A 136 -13.01 -41.36 -35.85
CA SER A 136 -12.89 -42.09 -37.15
C SER A 136 -12.73 -41.13 -38.33
N PRO A 137 -12.13 -41.58 -39.45
CA PRO A 137 -10.79 -42.16 -39.61
C PRO A 137 -9.87 -41.30 -40.51
#